data_AF-A0A7S1RF62-F1
#
_entry.id   AF-A0A7S1RF62-F1
#
_cell.length_a   1.000
_cell.length_b   1.000
_cell.length_c   1.000
_cell.angle_alpha   90.00
_cell.angle_beta   90.00
_cell.angle_gamma   90.00
#
_symmetry.space_group_name_H-M   'P 1'
#
loop_
_entity.id
_entity.type
_entity.pdbx_description
1 polymer ?
#
loop_
_entity_poly.entity_id
_entity_poly.type
_entity_poly.pdbx_seq_one_letter_code
_entity_poly.pdbx_strand_id
1 'polypeptide(L)'
;NRVTRYLVPSKQLLEGFPRWRWALSVATQAVVFPGLVLLAWLASAQHHPLQEWLMAPASGLSAFERWYVYALFASQTRDMFPMPAKASFLMKLHHWVVVVACILSLVAPQGFGLFVLGTFVLELGSMTYNLRVLYPGSVAIAALYQSVMLASNVAAIAVGVLMLQVPRIPVWMKVLYFAADVGVCIGRQRHALKDAGVIGRKRVERATPEAAGAGTSGAAPAVPPTSAAAVAGGRRGL
;
A
#
# COMPACT_ATOMS: atom_id res chain seq x y z
N ASN A 1 -29.16 14.15 10.21
CA ASN A 1 -28.47 12.95 9.73
C ASN A 1 -27.28 12.65 10.66
N ARG A 2 -27.46 11.78 11.67
CA ARG A 2 -26.46 11.53 12.74
C ARG A 2 -25.29 10.63 12.30
N VAL A 3 -25.47 9.85 11.22
CA VAL A 3 -24.47 8.92 10.70
C VAL A 3 -23.27 9.67 10.11
N THR A 4 -23.47 10.82 9.46
CA THR A 4 -22.38 11.60 8.84
C THR A 4 -21.51 12.36 9.85
N ARG A 5 -21.99 12.65 11.06
CA ARG A 5 -21.15 13.24 12.13
C ARG A 5 -20.14 12.25 12.71
N TYR A 6 -20.40 10.95 12.59
CA TYR A 6 -19.48 9.88 13.02
C TYR A 6 -18.66 9.27 11.88
N LEU A 7 -18.88 9.69 10.62
CA LEU A 7 -17.94 9.46 9.50
C LEU A 7 -16.80 10.50 9.48
N VAL A 8 -16.37 10.84 10.71
CA VAL A 8 -15.17 11.51 11.20
C VAL A 8 -14.51 12.52 10.25
N PRO A 9 -14.70 13.84 10.47
CA PRO A 9 -13.65 14.80 10.19
C PRO A 9 -12.49 14.53 11.16
N SER A 10 -11.70 13.51 10.85
CA SER A 10 -10.46 13.23 11.56
C SER A 10 -9.51 14.36 11.20
N LYS A 11 -9.34 15.33 12.11
CA LYS A 11 -8.28 16.35 11.99
C LYS A 11 -6.88 15.72 11.93
N GLN A 12 -6.76 14.44 12.31
CA GLN A 12 -5.51 13.70 12.19
C GLN A 12 -5.19 13.45 10.71
N LEU A 13 -4.08 14.06 10.27
CA LEU A 13 -3.44 13.79 9.01
C LEU A 13 -2.41 12.67 9.20
N LEU A 14 -2.48 11.64 8.36
CA LEU A 14 -1.51 10.56 8.24
C LEU A 14 -0.83 10.70 6.88
N GLU A 15 0.50 10.91 6.90
CA GLU A 15 1.31 11.18 5.70
C GLU A 15 0.78 12.34 4.82
N GLY A 16 0.15 13.33 5.45
CA GLY A 16 -0.44 14.48 4.76
C GLY A 16 -1.85 14.26 4.22
N PHE A 17 -2.43 13.07 4.40
CA PHE A 17 -3.81 12.77 4.03
C PHE A 17 -4.71 12.61 5.25
N PRO A 18 -5.99 13.01 5.18
CA PRO A 18 -6.96 12.69 6.23
C PRO A 18 -7.08 11.19 6.48
N ARG A 19 -7.16 10.77 7.74
CA ARG A 19 -7.31 9.34 8.13
C ARG A 19 -8.44 8.61 7.38
N TRP A 20 -9.55 9.28 7.09
CA TRP A 20 -10.69 8.66 6.38
C TRP A 20 -10.34 8.20 4.97
N ARG A 21 -9.37 8.83 4.30
CA ARG A 21 -8.92 8.40 2.96
C ARG A 21 -8.27 7.02 3.01
N TRP A 22 -7.42 6.80 4.00
CA TRP A 22 -6.78 5.52 4.25
C TRP A 22 -7.81 4.43 4.58
N ALA A 23 -8.78 4.74 5.44
CA ALA A 23 -9.87 3.82 5.78
C ALA A 23 -10.72 3.46 4.55
N LEU A 24 -11.01 4.45 3.71
CA LEU A 24 -11.72 4.23 2.45
C LEU A 24 -10.91 3.34 1.50
N SER A 25 -9.59 3.56 1.35
CA SER A 25 -8.72 2.68 0.56
C SER A 25 -8.79 1.24 1.04
N VAL A 26 -8.65 1.00 2.35
CA VAL A 26 -8.76 -0.34 2.94
C VAL A 26 -10.12 -0.96 2.62
N ALA A 27 -11.22 -0.22 2.81
CA ALA A 27 -12.55 -0.73 2.52
C ALA A 27 -12.73 -1.09 1.03
N THR A 28 -12.24 -0.25 0.12
CA THR A 28 -12.26 -0.53 -1.32
C THR A 28 -11.45 -1.79 -1.66
N GLN A 29 -10.23 -1.92 -1.12
CA GLN A 29 -9.35 -3.06 -1.40
C GLN A 29 -9.81 -4.36 -0.72
N ALA A 30 -10.50 -4.28 0.41
CA ALA A 30 -10.99 -5.44 1.15
C ALA A 30 -12.36 -5.94 0.69
N VAL A 31 -13.20 -5.07 0.12
CA VAL A 31 -14.60 -5.39 -0.22
C VAL A 31 -14.88 -5.21 -1.70
N VAL A 32 -14.63 -4.02 -2.25
CA VAL A 32 -15.02 -3.69 -3.62
C VAL A 32 -14.17 -4.48 -4.62
N PHE A 33 -12.85 -4.49 -4.47
CA PHE A 33 -11.96 -5.20 -5.39
C PHE A 33 -12.17 -6.72 -5.38
N PRO A 34 -12.17 -7.42 -4.23
CA PRO A 34 -12.44 -8.86 -4.21
C PRO A 34 -13.84 -9.19 -4.69
N GLY A 35 -14.85 -8.36 -4.37
CA GLY A 35 -16.22 -8.55 -4.86
C GLY A 35 -16.30 -8.48 -6.38
N LEU A 36 -15.67 -7.49 -7.01
CA LEU A 36 -15.66 -7.35 -8.47
C LEU A 36 -14.88 -8.48 -9.15
N VAL A 37 -13.73 -8.90 -8.61
CA VAL A 37 -12.96 -10.04 -9.13
C VAL A 37 -13.72 -11.35 -8.98
N LEU A 38 -14.41 -11.57 -7.86
CA LEU A 38 -15.25 -12.74 -7.66
C LEU A 38 -16.43 -12.77 -8.64
N LEU A 39 -17.13 -11.65 -8.82
CA LEU A 39 -18.22 -11.55 -9.80
C LEU A 39 -17.73 -11.77 -11.24
N ALA A 40 -16.56 -11.21 -11.59
CA ALA A 40 -15.89 -11.47 -12.85
C ALA A 40 -15.60 -12.96 -13.05
N TRP A 41 -15.01 -13.61 -12.05
CA TRP A 41 -14.74 -15.05 -12.09
C TRP A 41 -16.03 -15.87 -12.24
N LEU A 42 -17.06 -15.60 -11.43
CA LEU A 42 -18.33 -16.34 -11.50
C LEU A 42 -19.06 -16.16 -12.84
N ALA A 43 -19.03 -14.94 -13.39
CA ALA A 43 -19.63 -14.65 -14.70
C ALA A 43 -18.86 -15.31 -15.86
N SER A 44 -17.53 -15.38 -15.75
CA SER A 44 -16.68 -15.91 -16.81
C SER A 44 -16.43 -17.42 -16.73
N ALA A 45 -16.46 -18.01 -15.54
CA ALA A 45 -16.14 -19.44 -15.31
C ALA A 45 -17.08 -20.40 -16.04
N GLN A 46 -18.28 -19.95 -16.41
CA GLN A 46 -19.23 -20.75 -17.19
C GLN A 46 -18.89 -20.81 -18.69
N HIS A 47 -18.09 -19.86 -19.18
CA HIS A 47 -17.86 -19.65 -20.62
C HIS A 47 -16.39 -19.78 -21.02
N HIS A 48 -15.46 -19.54 -20.10
CA HIS A 48 -14.04 -19.49 -20.37
C HIS A 48 -13.25 -20.34 -19.36
N PRO A 49 -12.46 -21.33 -19.82
CA PRO A 49 -11.37 -21.87 -19.03
C PRO A 49 -10.47 -20.74 -18.49
N LEU A 50 -9.86 -20.94 -17.31
CA LEU A 50 -9.01 -19.93 -16.67
C LEU A 50 -7.95 -19.35 -17.62
N GLN A 51 -7.30 -20.20 -18.42
CA GLN A 51 -6.28 -19.75 -19.37
C GLN A 51 -6.86 -18.84 -20.46
N GLU A 52 -8.05 -19.13 -20.98
CA GLU A 52 -8.71 -18.26 -21.96
C GLU A 52 -9.11 -16.93 -21.31
N TRP A 53 -9.64 -16.96 -20.09
CA TRP A 53 -9.98 -15.77 -19.33
C TRP A 53 -8.77 -14.85 -19.14
N LEU A 54 -7.62 -15.42 -18.74
CA LEU A 54 -6.38 -14.69 -18.53
C LEU A 54 -5.88 -14.00 -19.82
N MET A 55 -6.07 -14.65 -20.97
CA MET A 55 -5.55 -14.20 -22.27
C MET A 55 -6.53 -13.31 -23.05
N ALA A 56 -7.81 -13.29 -22.69
CA ALA A 56 -8.84 -12.57 -23.43
C ALA A 56 -8.61 -11.04 -23.43
N PRO A 57 -9.01 -10.34 -24.52
CA PRO A 57 -9.13 -8.89 -24.51
C PRO A 57 -10.24 -8.42 -23.59
N ALA A 58 -10.22 -7.13 -23.23
CA ALA A 58 -11.26 -6.52 -22.41
C ALA A 58 -12.67 -6.68 -23.01
N SER A 59 -12.82 -6.64 -24.33
CA SER A 59 -14.11 -6.81 -25.03
C SER A 59 -14.63 -8.25 -25.03
N GLY A 60 -13.76 -9.24 -24.80
CA GLY A 60 -14.11 -10.66 -24.75
C GLY A 60 -14.51 -11.16 -23.36
N LEU A 61 -14.49 -10.28 -22.35
CA LEU A 61 -14.78 -10.62 -20.96
C LEU A 61 -16.05 -9.90 -20.46
N SER A 62 -16.53 -10.34 -19.30
CA SER A 62 -17.70 -9.76 -18.66
C SER A 62 -17.49 -8.27 -18.31
N ALA A 63 -18.56 -7.58 -17.92
CA ALA A 63 -18.45 -6.18 -17.50
C ALA A 63 -17.69 -5.99 -16.18
N PHE A 64 -17.65 -7.01 -15.32
CA PHE A 64 -17.10 -6.90 -13.97
C PHE A 64 -15.59 -6.67 -13.96
N GLU A 65 -14.83 -7.25 -14.90
CA GLU A 65 -13.40 -7.01 -15.06
C GLU A 65 -13.12 -5.54 -15.42
N ARG A 66 -13.96 -4.96 -16.30
CA ARG A 66 -13.86 -3.54 -16.65
C ARG A 66 -14.25 -2.65 -15.46
N TRP A 67 -15.28 -3.03 -14.70
CA TRP A 67 -15.66 -2.31 -13.48
C TRP A 67 -14.57 -2.36 -12.42
N TYR A 68 -13.86 -3.48 -12.29
CA TYR A 68 -12.67 -3.57 -11.45
C TYR A 68 -11.61 -2.55 -11.88
N VAL A 69 -11.26 -2.49 -13.17
CA VAL A 69 -10.28 -1.53 -13.70
C VAL A 69 -10.75 -0.08 -13.52
N TYR A 70 -12.04 0.20 -13.67
CA TYR A 70 -12.60 1.53 -13.40
C TYR A 70 -12.54 1.91 -11.92
N ALA A 71 -12.81 0.96 -11.02
CA ALA A 71 -12.68 1.16 -9.58
C ALA A 71 -11.21 1.40 -9.18
N LEU A 72 -10.27 0.66 -9.78
CA LEU A 72 -8.83 0.87 -9.60
C LEU A 72 -8.42 2.25 -10.11
N PHE A 73 -8.81 2.62 -11.33
CA PHE A 73 -8.56 3.96 -11.88
C PHE A 73 -9.09 5.06 -10.95
N ALA A 74 -10.32 4.93 -10.46
CA ALA A 74 -10.93 5.87 -9.53
C ALA A 74 -10.18 5.95 -8.19
N SER A 75 -9.70 4.82 -7.66
CA SER A 75 -8.92 4.83 -6.40
C SER A 75 -7.58 5.56 -6.58
N GLN A 76 -6.85 5.30 -7.67
CA GLN A 76 -5.56 5.94 -7.93
C GLN A 76 -5.71 7.45 -8.15
N THR A 77 -6.70 7.85 -8.95
CA THR A 77 -6.96 9.27 -9.22
C THR A 77 -7.42 10.02 -7.97
N ARG A 78 -8.26 9.43 -7.12
CA ARG A 78 -8.64 10.03 -5.83
C ARG A 78 -7.42 10.36 -4.97
N ASP A 79 -6.43 9.48 -4.94
CA ASP A 79 -5.21 9.69 -4.14
C ASP A 79 -4.31 10.80 -4.72
N MET A 80 -4.48 11.13 -6.00
CA MET A 80 -3.79 12.23 -6.69
C MET A 80 -4.43 13.61 -6.47
N PHE A 81 -5.70 13.70 -6.03
CA PHE A 81 -6.42 14.99 -5.98
C PHE A 81 -7.07 15.29 -4.60
N PRO A 82 -6.58 16.30 -3.85
CA PRO A 82 -5.26 16.91 -3.96
C PRO A 82 -4.19 15.96 -3.40
N MET A 83 -3.08 15.82 -4.12
CA MET A 83 -1.90 15.13 -3.62
C MET A 83 -1.09 16.08 -2.71
N PRO A 84 -0.70 15.65 -1.50
CA PRO A 84 0.16 16.43 -0.62
C PRO A 84 1.47 16.81 -1.31
N ALA A 85 1.91 18.06 -1.15
CA ALA A 85 3.17 18.54 -1.72
C ALA A 85 4.36 17.66 -1.29
N LYS A 86 4.34 17.17 -0.05
CA LYS A 86 5.35 16.31 0.56
C LYS A 86 5.35 14.86 0.07
N ALA A 87 4.36 14.44 -0.74
CA ALA A 87 4.35 13.10 -1.29
C ALA A 87 5.57 12.89 -2.19
N SER A 88 6.24 11.74 -2.01
CA SER A 88 7.47 11.42 -2.74
C SER A 88 7.23 11.37 -4.25
N PHE A 89 8.27 11.70 -5.04
CA PHE A 89 8.21 11.60 -6.48
C PHE A 89 7.86 10.18 -6.96
N LEU A 90 8.44 9.16 -6.33
CA LEU A 90 8.16 7.76 -6.67
C LEU A 90 6.68 7.40 -6.43
N MET A 91 6.06 7.90 -5.35
CA MET A 91 4.63 7.69 -5.11
C MET A 91 3.78 8.36 -6.19
N LYS A 92 4.08 9.63 -6.52
CA LYS A 92 3.43 10.37 -7.61
C LYS A 92 3.50 9.60 -8.93
N LEU A 93 4.70 9.16 -9.29
CA LEU A 93 4.96 8.42 -10.51
C LEU A 93 4.22 7.08 -10.53
N HIS A 94 4.20 6.36 -9.40
CA HIS A 94 3.47 5.10 -9.26
C HIS A 94 1.98 5.26 -9.61
N HIS A 95 1.28 6.25 -9.02
CA HIS A 95 -0.14 6.46 -9.32
C HIS A 95 -0.37 6.80 -10.80
N TRP A 96 0.46 7.67 -11.40
CA TRP A 96 0.36 7.99 -12.82
C TRP A 96 0.57 6.77 -13.72
N VAL A 97 1.56 5.94 -13.40
CA VAL A 97 1.83 4.71 -14.15
C VAL A 97 0.65 3.76 -14.08
N VAL A 98 0.04 3.56 -12.90
CA VAL A 98 -1.15 2.70 -12.76
C VAL A 98 -2.35 3.27 -13.53
N VAL A 99 -2.58 4.59 -13.46
CA VAL A 99 -3.66 5.25 -14.23
C VAL A 99 -3.50 5.04 -15.73
N VAL A 100 -2.29 5.25 -16.27
CA VAL A 100 -2.00 5.02 -17.69
C VAL A 100 -2.14 3.53 -18.04
N ALA A 101 -1.65 2.64 -17.18
CA ALA A 101 -1.76 1.20 -17.40
C ALA A 101 -3.23 0.73 -17.42
N CYS A 102 -4.09 1.28 -16.56
CA CYS A 102 -5.54 1.03 -16.61
C CYS A 102 -6.13 1.40 -17.97
N ILE A 103 -5.80 2.57 -18.52
CA ILE A 103 -6.29 3.01 -19.84
C ILE A 103 -5.78 2.07 -20.95
N LEU A 104 -4.47 1.79 -20.96
CA LEU A 104 -3.84 0.94 -21.97
C LEU A 104 -4.36 -0.50 -21.92
N SER A 105 -4.72 -1.00 -20.73
CA SER A 105 -5.24 -2.36 -20.57
C SER A 105 -6.58 -2.56 -21.28
N LEU A 106 -7.42 -1.53 -21.34
CA LEU A 106 -8.75 -1.59 -21.96
C LEU A 106 -8.70 -1.72 -23.48
N VAL A 107 -7.61 -1.26 -24.10
CA VAL A 107 -7.38 -1.33 -25.55
C VAL A 107 -6.39 -2.44 -25.92
N ALA A 108 -5.86 -3.18 -24.95
CA ALA A 108 -4.96 -4.28 -25.20
C ALA A 108 -5.70 -5.42 -25.95
N PRO A 109 -5.11 -5.96 -27.04
CA PRO A 109 -5.77 -6.98 -27.85
C PRO A 109 -5.87 -8.35 -27.15
N GLN A 110 -5.11 -8.57 -26.07
CA GLN A 110 -5.10 -9.77 -25.23
C GLN A 110 -4.54 -9.43 -23.84
N GLY A 111 -4.65 -10.38 -22.90
CA GLY A 111 -4.03 -10.32 -21.57
C GLY A 111 -4.76 -9.45 -20.55
N PHE A 112 -6.03 -9.10 -20.79
CA PHE A 112 -6.78 -8.24 -19.87
C PHE A 112 -7.00 -8.94 -18.52
N GLY A 113 -7.31 -10.25 -18.53
CA GLY A 113 -7.44 -11.03 -17.30
C GLY A 113 -6.14 -11.10 -16.49
N LEU A 114 -4.98 -11.22 -17.16
CA LEU A 114 -3.66 -11.13 -16.49
C LEU A 114 -3.43 -9.75 -15.85
N PHE A 115 -3.83 -8.67 -16.52
CA PHE A 115 -3.76 -7.32 -15.93
C PHE A 115 -4.63 -7.20 -14.67
N VAL A 116 -5.88 -7.67 -14.73
CA VAL A 116 -6.82 -7.68 -13.58
C VAL A 116 -6.24 -8.50 -12.42
N LEU A 117 -5.74 -9.72 -12.69
CA LEU A 117 -5.17 -10.58 -11.65
C LEU A 117 -3.91 -9.97 -11.03
N GLY A 118 -2.98 -9.49 -11.86
CA GLY A 118 -1.73 -8.89 -11.40
C GLY A 118 -1.96 -7.65 -10.54
N THR A 119 -2.81 -6.74 -11.01
CA THR A 119 -3.17 -5.53 -10.24
C THR A 119 -3.96 -5.86 -8.97
N PHE A 120 -4.86 -6.85 -9.00
CA PHE A 120 -5.58 -7.29 -7.80
C PHE A 120 -4.61 -7.80 -6.72
N VAL A 121 -3.67 -8.65 -7.09
CA VAL A 121 -2.64 -9.18 -6.18
C VAL A 121 -1.79 -8.04 -5.61
N LEU A 122 -1.36 -7.09 -6.44
CA LEU A 122 -0.65 -5.90 -5.97
C LEU A 122 -1.46 -5.11 -4.95
N GLU A 123 -2.76 -4.92 -5.18
CA GLU A 123 -3.63 -4.16 -4.27
C GLU A 123 -3.82 -4.83 -2.90
N LEU A 124 -3.69 -6.16 -2.80
CA LEU A 124 -3.67 -6.85 -1.50
C LEU A 124 -2.48 -6.41 -0.63
N GLY A 125 -1.30 -6.24 -1.23
CA GLY A 125 -0.15 -5.68 -0.53
C GLY A 125 -0.37 -4.22 -0.14
N SER A 126 -0.91 -3.40 -1.05
CA SER A 126 -1.26 -2.00 -0.78
C SER A 126 -2.31 -1.85 0.34
N MET A 127 -3.25 -2.79 0.46
CA MET A 127 -4.22 -2.84 1.55
C MET A 127 -3.54 -3.00 2.91
N THR A 128 -2.60 -3.93 3.01
CA THR A 128 -1.87 -4.14 4.27
C THR A 128 -0.95 -2.98 4.61
N TYR A 129 -0.41 -2.28 3.62
CA TYR A 129 0.26 -0.99 3.81
C TYR A 129 -0.68 0.06 4.42
N ASN A 130 -1.88 0.21 3.86
CA ASN A 130 -2.86 1.16 4.37
C ASN A 130 -3.28 0.84 5.82
N LEU A 131 -3.42 -0.45 6.16
CA LEU A 131 -3.62 -0.89 7.54
C LEU A 131 -2.43 -0.55 8.45
N ARG A 132 -1.19 -0.76 7.98
CA ARG A 132 0.03 -0.41 8.71
C ARG A 132 0.10 1.09 9.03
N VAL A 133 -0.30 1.95 8.10
CA VAL A 133 -0.39 3.41 8.30
C VAL A 133 -1.49 3.76 9.30
N LEU A 134 -2.66 3.10 9.23
CA LEU A 134 -3.78 3.34 10.15
C LEU A 134 -3.50 2.90 11.59
N TYR A 135 -2.72 1.84 11.78
CA TYR A 135 -2.49 1.20 13.08
C TYR A 135 -1.00 0.98 13.37
N PRO A 136 -0.20 2.06 13.52
CA PRO A 136 1.24 1.94 13.50
C PRO A 136 1.86 1.24 14.72
N GLY A 137 1.11 1.07 15.82
CA GLY A 137 1.59 0.36 17.02
C GLY A 137 1.32 -1.14 17.01
N SER A 138 0.58 -1.68 16.03
CA SER A 138 0.19 -3.09 16.03
C SER A 138 1.27 -3.97 15.38
N VAL A 139 1.92 -4.80 16.20
CA VAL A 139 2.94 -5.77 15.74
C VAL A 139 2.34 -6.79 14.77
N ALA A 140 1.11 -7.24 15.02
CA ALA A 140 0.42 -8.18 14.13
C ALA A 140 0.18 -7.58 12.73
N ILE A 141 -0.24 -6.31 12.66
CA ILE A 141 -0.43 -5.61 11.38
C ILE A 141 0.92 -5.37 10.69
N ALA A 142 1.98 -5.07 11.44
CA ALA A 142 3.32 -4.97 10.88
C ALA A 142 3.78 -6.29 10.25
N ALA A 143 3.63 -7.42 10.95
CA ALA A 143 3.98 -8.74 10.41
C ALA A 143 3.14 -9.10 9.18
N LEU A 144 1.83 -8.82 9.21
CA LEU A 144 0.93 -9.01 8.08
C LEU A 144 1.38 -8.18 6.87
N TYR A 145 1.67 -6.89 7.07
CA TYR A 145 2.15 -5.99 6.03
C TYR A 145 3.42 -6.51 5.37
N GLN A 146 4.44 -6.89 6.13
CA GLN A 146 5.71 -7.37 5.57
C GLN A 146 5.50 -8.66 4.74
N SER A 147 4.71 -9.60 5.28
CA SER A 147 4.49 -10.91 4.67
C SER A 147 3.67 -10.79 3.37
N VAL A 148 2.54 -10.09 3.43
CA VAL A 148 1.65 -9.92 2.26
C VAL A 148 2.30 -9.03 1.21
N MET A 149 3.08 -8.02 1.61
CA MET A 149 3.81 -7.19 0.66
C MET A 149 4.81 -8.02 -0.15
N LEU A 150 5.61 -8.87 0.50
CA LEU A 150 6.55 -9.75 -0.19
C LEU A 150 5.81 -10.73 -1.12
N ALA A 151 4.79 -11.42 -0.60
CA ALA A 151 4.04 -12.43 -1.35
C ALA A 151 3.33 -11.82 -2.58
N SER A 152 2.68 -10.66 -2.41
CA SER A 152 2.03 -9.98 -3.53
C SER A 152 3.01 -9.49 -4.58
N ASN A 153 4.18 -8.97 -4.19
CA ASN A 153 5.20 -8.57 -5.15
C ASN A 153 5.71 -9.78 -5.95
N VAL A 154 6.01 -10.91 -5.29
CA VAL A 154 6.46 -12.13 -5.99
C VAL A 154 5.40 -12.65 -6.97
N ALA A 155 4.14 -12.71 -6.53
CA ALA A 155 3.04 -13.16 -7.38
C ALA A 155 2.77 -12.19 -8.55
N ALA A 156 2.87 -10.88 -8.33
CA ALA A 156 2.75 -9.89 -9.39
C ALA A 156 3.82 -10.07 -10.47
N ILE A 157 5.10 -10.21 -10.08
CA ILE A 157 6.20 -10.48 -11.02
C ILE A 157 5.94 -11.78 -11.81
N ALA A 158 5.47 -12.84 -11.16
CA ALA A 158 5.13 -14.08 -11.85
C ALA A 158 4.04 -13.85 -12.92
N VAL A 159 2.98 -13.12 -12.59
CA VAL A 159 1.93 -12.72 -13.56
C VAL A 159 2.50 -11.84 -14.66
N GLY A 160 3.41 -10.91 -14.33
CA GLY A 160 4.13 -10.08 -15.29
C GLY A 160 4.96 -10.90 -16.29
N VAL A 161 5.64 -11.96 -15.82
CA VAL A 161 6.37 -12.90 -16.70
C VAL A 161 5.41 -13.63 -17.64
N LEU A 162 4.24 -14.07 -17.16
CA LEU A 162 3.22 -14.67 -18.02
C LEU A 162 2.70 -13.67 -19.07
N MET A 163 2.54 -12.40 -18.69
CA MET A 163 2.14 -11.33 -19.62
C MET A 163 3.14 -11.12 -20.78
N LEU A 164 4.44 -11.35 -20.54
CA LEU A 164 5.46 -11.28 -21.60
C LEU A 164 5.25 -12.35 -22.69
N GLN A 165 4.64 -13.47 -22.33
CA GLN A 165 4.41 -14.61 -23.25
C GLN A 165 3.16 -14.44 -24.12
N VAL A 166 2.31 -13.44 -23.86
CA VAL A 166 1.04 -13.26 -24.58
C VAL A 166 1.27 -12.82 -26.03
N PRO A 167 0.89 -13.61 -27.06
CA PRO A 167 1.39 -13.41 -28.42
C PRO A 167 0.91 -12.10 -29.07
N ARG A 168 -0.32 -11.67 -28.80
CA ARG A 168 -0.90 -10.51 -29.51
C ARG A 168 -0.67 -9.16 -28.84
N ILE A 169 -0.04 -9.10 -27.66
CA ILE A 169 0.30 -7.81 -27.03
C ILE A 169 1.54 -7.22 -27.73
N PRO A 170 1.49 -5.96 -28.21
CA PRO A 170 2.65 -5.28 -28.77
C PRO A 170 3.85 -5.32 -27.81
N VAL A 171 5.05 -5.55 -28.33
CA VAL A 171 6.29 -5.70 -27.53
C VAL A 171 6.50 -4.50 -26.59
N TRP A 172 6.25 -3.28 -27.06
CA TRP A 172 6.41 -2.08 -26.23
C TRP A 172 5.47 -2.05 -25.01
N MET A 173 4.23 -2.55 -25.14
CA MET A 173 3.29 -2.64 -24.02
C MET A 173 3.75 -3.67 -23.00
N LYS A 174 4.25 -4.82 -23.47
CA LYS A 174 4.81 -5.86 -22.60
C LYS A 174 5.97 -5.33 -21.77
N VAL A 175 6.92 -4.66 -22.42
CA VAL A 175 8.07 -4.04 -21.77
C VAL A 175 7.62 -2.97 -20.79
N LEU A 176 6.67 -2.11 -21.18
CA LEU A 176 6.12 -1.08 -20.30
C LEU A 176 5.48 -1.68 -19.04
N TYR A 177 4.56 -2.63 -19.19
CA TYR A 177 3.88 -3.27 -18.07
C TYR A 177 4.86 -3.99 -17.15
N PHE A 178 5.78 -4.77 -17.71
CA PHE A 178 6.75 -5.52 -16.91
C PHE A 178 7.72 -4.59 -16.17
N ALA A 179 8.26 -3.58 -16.83
CA ALA A 179 9.16 -2.62 -16.20
C ALA A 179 8.45 -1.79 -15.12
N ALA A 180 7.20 -1.38 -15.38
CA ALA A 180 6.37 -0.72 -14.39
C ALA A 180 6.15 -1.61 -13.16
N ASP A 181 5.75 -2.87 -13.37
CA ASP A 181 5.45 -3.81 -12.28
C ASP A 181 6.69 -4.10 -11.43
N VAL A 182 7.85 -4.37 -12.07
CA VAL A 182 9.14 -4.52 -11.38
C VAL A 182 9.50 -3.26 -10.57
N GLY A 183 9.40 -2.07 -11.18
CA GLY A 183 9.70 -0.81 -10.51
C GLY A 183 8.81 -0.57 -9.28
N VAL A 184 7.53 -0.87 -9.40
CA VAL A 184 6.54 -0.76 -8.33
C VAL A 184 6.85 -1.76 -7.21
N CYS A 185 7.10 -3.02 -7.53
CA CYS A 185 7.46 -4.05 -6.56
C CYS A 185 8.74 -3.68 -5.79
N ILE A 186 9.77 -3.18 -6.47
CA ILE A 186 11.02 -2.70 -5.84
C ILE A 186 10.72 -1.54 -4.88
N GLY A 187 9.98 -0.53 -5.35
CA GLY A 187 9.63 0.64 -4.54
C GLY A 187 8.87 0.26 -3.27
N ARG A 188 7.87 -0.62 -3.42
CA ARG A 188 7.06 -1.14 -2.31
C ARG A 188 7.87 -1.98 -1.33
N GLN A 189 8.68 -2.91 -1.82
CA GLN A 189 9.50 -3.76 -0.95
C GLN A 189 10.54 -2.95 -0.19
N ARG A 190 11.16 -1.98 -0.85
CA ARG A 190 12.10 -1.06 -0.22
C ARG A 190 11.42 -0.23 0.88
N HIS A 191 10.18 0.21 0.67
CA HIS A 191 9.39 0.86 1.71
C HIS A 191 9.15 -0.08 2.90
N ALA A 192 8.71 -1.31 2.65
CA ALA A 192 8.45 -2.31 3.69
C ALA A 192 9.71 -2.63 4.51
N LEU A 193 10.86 -2.84 3.86
CA LEU A 193 12.14 -3.06 4.54
C LEU A 193 12.61 -1.87 5.38
N LYS A 194 12.33 -0.64 4.92
CA LYS A 194 12.62 0.57 5.68
C LYS A 194 11.72 0.65 6.92
N ASP A 195 10.43 0.35 6.79
CA ASP A 195 9.47 0.30 7.89
C ASP A 195 9.87 -0.76 8.95
N ALA A 196 10.36 -1.92 8.51
CA ALA A 196 10.90 -2.96 9.40
C ALA A 196 12.25 -2.59 10.03
N GLY A 197 12.86 -1.45 9.67
CA GLY A 197 14.17 -1.02 10.16
C GLY A 197 15.34 -1.85 9.63
N VAL A 198 15.14 -2.66 8.58
CA VAL A 198 16.17 -3.47 7.93
C VAL A 198 17.14 -2.59 7.13
N ILE A 199 16.60 -1.58 6.44
CA ILE A 199 17.40 -0.63 5.67
C ILE A 199 17.20 0.80 6.19
N GLY A 200 18.25 1.61 6.17
CA GLY A 200 18.16 3.04 6.47
C GLY A 200 18.29 3.44 7.94
N ARG A 201 18.58 2.51 8.86
CA ARG A 201 19.25 2.91 10.11
C ARG A 201 20.64 3.41 9.70
N LYS A 202 20.82 4.74 9.65
CA LYS A 202 22.17 5.28 9.83
C LYS A 202 22.68 4.60 11.08
N ARG A 203 23.72 3.78 10.95
CA ARG A 203 24.44 3.21 12.08
C ARG A 203 24.65 4.41 12.99
N VAL A 204 23.95 4.47 14.13
CA VAL A 204 24.27 5.45 15.14
C VAL A 204 25.72 5.11 15.42
N GLU A 205 26.64 5.95 14.92
CA GLU A 205 28.04 5.84 15.27
C GLU A 205 28.01 5.76 16.78
N ARG A 206 28.25 4.56 17.31
CA ARG A 206 28.48 4.40 18.73
C ARG A 206 29.65 5.34 18.94
N ALA A 207 29.37 6.50 19.51
CA ALA A 207 30.40 7.39 19.99
C ALA A 207 31.32 6.49 20.80
N THR A 208 32.51 6.24 20.26
CA THR A 208 33.54 5.49 20.95
C THR A 208 33.70 6.21 22.29
N PRO A 209 33.64 5.51 23.44
CA PRO A 209 33.81 6.14 24.75
C PRO A 209 35.18 6.79 25.00
N GLU A 210 35.99 7.01 23.95
CA GLU A 210 37.41 7.39 24.01
C GLU A 210 37.68 8.88 24.31
N ALA A 211 36.68 9.66 24.74
CA ALA A 211 36.90 11.04 25.16
C ALA A 211 36.28 11.40 26.52
N ALA A 212 35.93 10.41 27.36
CA ALA A 212 35.55 10.64 28.76
C ALA A 212 36.75 10.56 29.73
N GLY A 213 37.97 10.46 29.20
CA GLY A 213 39.24 10.33 29.96
C GLY A 213 40.04 11.63 30.08
N ALA A 214 39.40 12.77 30.31
CA ALA A 214 40.04 13.98 30.84
C ALA A 214 38.95 14.77 31.57
N GLY A 215 38.73 14.59 32.86
CA GLY A 215 39.71 14.93 33.88
C GLY A 215 39.50 16.37 34.34
N THR A 216 38.34 16.69 34.92
CA THR A 216 38.19 17.83 35.84
C THR A 216 37.26 17.44 36.99
N SER A 217 37.87 17.26 38.16
CA SER A 217 37.22 17.16 39.46
C SER A 217 36.54 18.50 39.78
N GLY A 218 35.24 18.62 39.50
CA GLY A 218 34.43 19.78 39.84
C GLY A 218 33.29 19.37 40.77
N ALA A 219 33.39 19.83 42.02
CA ALA A 219 32.45 19.80 43.15
C ALA A 219 31.04 19.20 42.92
N ALA A 220 30.67 18.30 43.83
CA ALA A 220 29.33 17.74 43.97
C ALA A 220 28.27 18.85 44.19
N PRO A 221 27.22 18.94 43.35
CA PRO A 221 26.08 19.78 43.64
C PRO A 221 25.26 19.16 44.79
N ALA A 222 24.95 20.00 45.77
CA ALA A 222 24.13 19.66 46.93
C ALA A 222 22.76 19.11 46.50
N VAL A 223 22.39 17.98 47.10
CA VAL A 223 21.09 17.32 46.97
C VAL A 223 20.02 18.24 47.57
N PRO A 224 19.04 18.76 46.80
CA PRO A 224 17.88 19.40 47.39
C PRO A 224 16.95 18.32 47.98
N PRO A 225 16.34 18.58 49.15
CA PRO A 225 15.51 17.62 49.85
C PRO A 225 14.25 17.27 49.03
N THR A 226 14.00 15.97 48.93
CA THR A 226 12.75 15.37 48.47
C THR A 226 11.59 15.80 49.38
N SER A 227 10.72 16.69 48.91
CA SER A 227 9.40 16.86 49.49
C SER A 227 8.47 15.76 48.98
N ALA A 228 8.27 14.75 49.82
CA ALA A 228 7.12 13.88 49.74
C ALA A 228 5.85 14.71 50.03
N ALA A 229 4.98 14.87 49.04
CA ALA A 229 3.63 15.39 49.27
C ALA A 229 2.63 14.75 48.29
N ALA A 230 1.91 13.77 48.84
CA ALA A 230 0.50 13.44 48.63
C ALA A 230 -0.19 13.86 47.32
N VAL A 231 -0.65 12.88 46.54
CA VAL A 231 -1.98 12.95 45.92
C VAL A 231 -2.71 11.65 46.18
N ALA A 232 -3.51 11.70 47.25
CA ALA A 232 -4.58 10.76 47.53
C ALA A 232 -5.85 11.18 46.76
N GLY A 233 -6.65 10.18 46.38
CA GLY A 233 -8.11 10.32 46.35
C GLY A 233 -8.75 10.90 45.09
N GLY A 234 -9.38 10.03 44.30
CA GLY A 234 -10.27 10.42 43.21
C GLY A 234 -11.26 9.30 42.84
N ARG A 235 -12.18 9.03 43.77
CA ARG A 235 -13.29 8.07 43.67
C ARG A 235 -14.42 8.62 42.77
N ARG A 236 -15.11 7.68 42.09
CA ARG A 236 -16.54 7.63 41.71
C ARG A 236 -17.05 8.50 40.54
N GLY A 237 -17.82 7.84 39.69
CA GLY A 237 -18.83 8.43 38.80
C GLY A 237 -19.36 7.37 37.84
N LEU A 238 -20.64 7.03 37.98
CA LEU A 238 -21.41 5.98 37.29
C LEU A 238 -21.31 5.97 35.76
#